data_AF-A0A150TA19-F1
#
_entry.id   AF-A0A150TA19-F1
#
_cell.length_a   1.000
_cell.length_b   1.000
_cell.length_c   1.000
_cell.angle_alpha   90.00
_cell.angle_beta   90.00
_cell.angle_gamma   90.00
#
_symmetry.space_group_name_H-M   'P 1'
#
loop_
_entity.id
_entity.type
_entity.pdbx_description
1 polymer ?
#
loop_
_entity_poly.entity_id
_entity_poly.type
_entity_poly.pdbx_seq_one_letter_code
_entity_poly.pdbx_strand_id
1 'polypeptide(L)'
;MLLSLAALYLIWGSTYLAVSIALETLPPFLLAGVRFVTAGALLYGVLRLRGVPRPTLRQWGAAARVGVLLLVFGNGLVVVSQQWVSSGVAAVVVSTMPLWLALFTTVRVGRGEGAPAGAPEVSRGEWLGLLVGFAGAALLHLGGDLHAAHAGALLVVLAPVAWALGSLYSRTLPLPAGSMAVAAEMLAGGAVMLGISALAGERLAAPPSARSLLALGYLTVFGSIVALSAYTFLLRSTRPAIATSYAYVNPIVAIALGILLGGERASATTWAAAAVIGAGVILISRSR
;
A
#
# COMPACT_ATOMS: atom_id res chain seq x y z
N MET A 1 4.62 -12.84 12.84
CA MET A 1 5.13 -12.95 11.46
C MET A 1 4.05 -13.45 10.50
N LEU A 2 3.64 -14.73 10.56
CA LEU A 2 2.65 -15.31 9.63
C LEU A 2 1.30 -14.61 9.67
N LEU A 3 0.77 -14.31 10.85
CA LEU A 3 -0.48 -13.54 11.00
C LEU A 3 -0.38 -12.14 10.38
N SER A 4 0.77 -11.48 10.50
CA SER A 4 1.02 -10.15 9.90
C SER A 4 1.06 -10.24 8.38
N LEU A 5 1.68 -11.29 7.82
CA LEU A 5 1.70 -11.54 6.37
C LEU A 5 0.28 -11.84 5.86
N ALA A 6 -0.43 -12.76 6.51
CA ALA A 6 -1.81 -13.10 6.14
C ALA A 6 -2.73 -11.87 6.22
N ALA A 7 -2.59 -11.05 7.26
CA ALA A 7 -3.32 -9.80 7.40
C ALA A 7 -3.01 -8.85 6.22
N LEU A 8 -1.75 -8.64 5.86
CA LEU A 8 -1.42 -7.81 4.70
C LEU A 8 -2.00 -8.36 3.40
N TYR A 9 -1.84 -9.66 3.16
CA TYR A 9 -2.22 -10.28 1.89
C TYR A 9 -3.73 -10.18 1.68
N LEU A 10 -4.51 -10.51 2.70
CA LEU A 10 -5.97 -10.52 2.61
C LEU A 10 -6.55 -9.10 2.71
N ILE A 11 -6.09 -8.31 3.69
CA ILE A 11 -6.66 -6.97 3.90
C ILE A 11 -6.27 -6.06 2.75
N TRP A 12 -4.99 -5.89 2.42
CA TRP A 12 -4.61 -4.98 1.33
C TRP A 12 -5.08 -5.44 -0.04
N GLY A 13 -5.12 -6.75 -0.30
CA GLY A 13 -5.78 -7.28 -1.49
C GLY A 13 -7.26 -6.88 -1.59
N SER A 14 -7.99 -6.90 -0.49
CA SER A 14 -9.40 -6.48 -0.45
C SER A 14 -9.61 -4.96 -0.45
N THR A 15 -8.61 -4.16 -0.08
CA THR A 15 -8.77 -2.71 0.01
C THR A 15 -9.03 -2.05 -1.33
N TYR A 16 -8.57 -2.62 -2.46
CA TYR A 16 -8.87 -2.06 -3.79
C TYR A 16 -10.37 -2.03 -4.06
N LEU A 17 -11.09 -3.12 -3.72
CA LEU A 17 -12.54 -3.18 -3.83
C LEU A 17 -13.22 -2.20 -2.87
N ALA A 18 -12.78 -2.16 -1.62
CA ALA A 18 -13.36 -1.23 -0.64
C ALA A 18 -13.14 0.24 -1.04
N VAL A 19 -12.00 0.59 -1.64
CA VAL A 19 -11.76 1.93 -2.18
C VAL A 19 -12.71 2.21 -3.34
N SER A 20 -12.88 1.28 -4.27
CA SER A 20 -13.83 1.44 -5.38
C SER A 20 -15.26 1.69 -4.90
N ILE A 21 -15.72 0.96 -3.87
CA ILE A 21 -17.04 1.16 -3.23
C ILE A 21 -17.13 2.53 -2.52
N ALA A 22 -16.07 2.94 -1.84
CA ALA A 22 -16.05 4.22 -1.14
C ALA A 22 -16.10 5.40 -2.11
N LEU A 23 -15.41 5.30 -3.25
CA LEU A 23 -15.39 6.30 -4.32
C LEU A 23 -16.73 6.49 -5.03
N GLU A 24 -17.72 5.61 -4.83
CA GLU A 24 -19.08 5.78 -5.37
C GLU A 24 -19.72 7.09 -4.91
N THR A 25 -19.46 7.54 -3.68
CA THR A 25 -20.06 8.77 -3.12
C THR A 25 -19.07 9.69 -2.40
N LEU A 26 -17.81 9.29 -2.23
CA LEU A 26 -16.79 10.07 -1.54
C LEU A 26 -15.69 10.53 -2.52
N PRO A 27 -15.37 11.83 -2.59
CA PRO A 27 -14.21 12.33 -3.32
C PRO A 27 -12.90 11.68 -2.84
N PRO A 28 -11.92 11.45 -3.72
CA PRO A 28 -10.76 10.60 -3.43
C PRO A 28 -9.83 11.15 -2.33
N PHE A 29 -9.46 12.43 -2.36
CA PHE A 29 -8.57 12.98 -1.32
C PHE A 29 -9.31 13.17 0.01
N LEU A 30 -10.60 13.53 -0.03
CA LEU A 30 -11.45 13.60 1.16
C LEU A 30 -11.57 12.22 1.81
N LEU A 31 -11.87 11.19 1.01
CA LEU A 31 -11.92 9.79 1.44
C LEU A 31 -10.63 9.38 2.13
N ALA A 32 -9.49 9.55 1.47
CA ALA A 32 -8.20 9.12 1.98
C ALA A 32 -7.78 9.94 3.22
N GLY A 33 -8.02 11.25 3.20
CA GLY A 33 -7.73 12.16 4.30
C GLY A 33 -8.54 11.84 5.55
N VAL A 34 -9.86 11.72 5.45
CA VAL A 34 -10.74 11.32 6.57
C VAL A 34 -10.34 9.95 7.08
N ARG A 35 -10.08 8.98 6.19
CA ARG A 35 -9.64 7.63 6.55
C ARG A 35 -8.40 7.66 7.44
N PHE A 36 -7.33 8.32 6.98
CA PHE A 36 -6.04 8.30 7.68
C PHE A 36 -6.01 9.21 8.91
N VAL A 37 -6.66 10.37 8.89
CA VAL A 37 -6.79 11.20 10.10
C VAL A 37 -7.57 10.45 11.18
N THR A 38 -8.67 9.79 10.83
CA THR A 38 -9.46 9.01 11.79
C THR A 38 -8.67 7.83 12.33
N ALA A 39 -8.05 7.03 11.46
CA ALA A 39 -7.22 5.89 11.86
C ALA A 39 -6.03 6.33 12.75
N GLY A 40 -5.36 7.40 12.34
CA GLY A 40 -4.26 8.03 13.06
C GLY A 40 -4.67 8.53 14.43
N ALA A 41 -5.79 9.25 14.52
CA ALA A 41 -6.30 9.80 15.77
C ALA A 41 -6.71 8.70 16.76
N LEU A 42 -7.41 7.67 16.28
CA LEU A 42 -7.80 6.53 17.12
C LEU A 42 -6.57 5.80 17.67
N LEU A 43 -5.62 5.44 16.79
CA LEU A 43 -4.41 4.74 17.21
C LEU A 43 -3.55 5.61 18.14
N TYR A 44 -3.37 6.89 17.81
CA TYR A 44 -2.65 7.84 18.65
C TYR A 44 -3.30 7.98 20.02
N GLY A 45 -4.62 8.19 20.08
CA GLY A 45 -5.38 8.33 21.32
C GLY A 45 -5.23 7.11 22.22
N VAL A 46 -5.45 5.90 21.69
CA VAL A 46 -5.28 4.65 22.45
C VAL A 46 -3.86 4.51 22.98
N LEU A 47 -2.84 4.82 22.18
CA LEU A 47 -1.45 4.73 22.62
C LEU A 47 -1.14 5.75 23.72
N ARG A 48 -1.66 6.98 23.62
CA ARG A 48 -1.50 8.01 24.66
C ARG A 48 -2.20 7.61 25.96
N LEU A 49 -3.38 7.02 25.89
CA LEU A 49 -4.11 6.48 27.06
C LEU A 49 -3.35 5.33 27.72
N ARG A 50 -2.57 4.55 26.95
CA ARG A 50 -1.68 3.49 27.45
C ARG A 50 -0.33 4.00 27.97
N GLY A 51 -0.13 5.32 28.04
CA GLY A 51 1.11 5.92 28.53
C GLY A 51 2.27 5.91 27.53
N VAL A 52 2.04 5.60 26.25
CA VAL A 52 3.09 5.70 25.22
C VAL A 52 3.48 7.19 25.05
N PRO A 53 4.78 7.54 25.10
CA PRO A 53 5.23 8.92 24.96
C PRO A 53 4.77 9.55 23.65
N ARG A 54 4.43 10.85 23.70
CA ARG A 54 4.14 11.62 22.48
C ARG A 54 5.39 11.76 21.61
N PRO A 55 5.26 11.78 20.27
CA PRO A 55 6.40 12.06 19.39
C PRO A 55 7.00 13.44 19.67
N THR A 56 8.33 13.52 19.58
CA THR A 56 9.05 14.81 19.57
C THR A 56 8.80 15.56 18.26
N LEU A 57 9.10 16.86 18.19
CA LEU A 57 8.98 17.64 16.95
C LEU A 57 9.82 17.04 15.81
N ARG A 58 11.02 16.53 16.14
CA ARG A 58 11.89 15.83 15.18
C ARG A 58 11.23 14.56 14.64
N GLN A 59 10.57 13.80 15.51
CA GLN A 59 9.82 12.59 15.14
C GLN A 59 8.58 12.90 14.30
N TRP A 60 7.87 13.99 14.61
CA TRP A 60 6.77 14.48 13.75
C TRP A 60 7.25 14.87 12.36
N GLY A 61 8.35 15.62 12.25
CA GLY A 61 8.93 15.97 10.95
C GLY A 61 9.42 14.75 10.15
N ALA A 62 9.91 13.71 10.83
CA ALA A 62 10.23 12.42 10.20
C ALA A 62 8.97 11.69 9.73
N ALA A 63 7.96 11.56 10.60
CA ALA A 63 6.70 10.89 10.31
C ALA A 63 5.93 11.60 9.18
N ALA A 64 6.00 12.93 9.10
CA ALA A 64 5.39 13.68 8.01
C ALA A 64 6.02 13.35 6.65
N ARG A 65 7.35 13.29 6.56
CA ARG A 65 8.05 12.91 5.33
C ARG A 65 7.70 11.49 4.89
N VAL A 66 7.68 10.54 5.82
CA VAL A 66 7.30 9.15 5.54
C VAL A 66 5.81 9.05 5.17
N GLY A 67 4.93 9.71 5.92
CA GLY A 67 3.49 9.74 5.67
C GLY A 67 3.12 10.38 4.33
N VAL A 68 3.84 11.42 3.90
CA VAL A 68 3.67 12.01 2.56
C VAL A 68 4.05 11.01 1.47
N LEU A 69 5.18 10.30 1.60
CA LEU A 69 5.59 9.33 0.59
C LEU A 69 4.71 8.08 0.57
N LEU A 70 4.45 7.47 1.72
CA LEU A 70 3.68 6.23 1.82
C LEU A 70 2.19 6.48 1.63
N LEU A 71 1.62 7.46 2.33
CA LEU A 71 0.18 7.64 2.36
C LEU A 71 -0.26 8.58 1.25
N VAL A 72 0.31 9.78 1.12
CA VAL A 72 -0.15 10.76 0.10
C VAL A 72 0.18 10.28 -1.30
N PHE A 73 1.46 10.04 -1.58
CA PHE A 73 1.89 9.63 -2.92
C PHE A 73 1.73 8.13 -3.16
N GLY A 74 1.95 7.30 -2.15
CA GLY A 74 1.75 5.85 -2.29
C GLY A 74 0.28 5.47 -2.32
N ASN A 75 -0.45 5.62 -1.22
CA ASN A 75 -1.86 5.22 -1.15
C ASN A 75 -2.82 6.20 -1.86
N GLY A 76 -2.61 7.51 -1.71
CA GLY A 76 -3.49 8.54 -2.24
C GLY A 76 -3.54 8.52 -3.76
N LEU A 77 -2.40 8.34 -4.45
CA LEU A 77 -2.39 8.19 -5.90
C LEU A 77 -3.09 6.91 -6.38
N VAL A 78 -3.07 5.83 -5.59
CA VAL A 78 -3.89 4.65 -5.90
C VAL A 78 -5.37 5.00 -5.78
N VAL A 79 -5.79 5.63 -4.68
CA VAL A 79 -7.19 6.03 -4.48
C VAL A 79 -7.67 6.95 -5.62
N VAL A 80 -6.88 7.95 -5.99
CA VAL A 80 -7.22 8.88 -7.07
C VAL A 80 -7.23 8.17 -8.43
N SER A 81 -6.23 7.34 -8.73
CA SER A 81 -6.20 6.61 -10.02
C SER A 81 -7.37 5.65 -10.19
N GLN A 82 -7.92 5.09 -9.10
CA GLN A 82 -9.08 4.21 -9.14
C GLN A 82 -10.40 4.88 -9.58
N GLN A 83 -10.41 6.20 -9.81
CA GLN A 83 -11.51 6.87 -10.52
C GLN A 83 -11.53 6.55 -12.02
N TRP A 84 -10.37 6.17 -12.59
CA TRP A 84 -10.21 5.87 -14.03
C TRP A 84 -9.67 4.46 -14.30
N VAL A 85 -9.15 3.80 -13.27
CA VAL A 85 -8.46 2.50 -13.37
C VAL A 85 -9.19 1.49 -12.50
N SER A 86 -9.43 0.28 -13.02
CA SER A 86 -10.10 -0.76 -12.22
C SER A 86 -9.23 -1.24 -11.05
N SER A 87 -9.88 -1.81 -10.03
CA SER A 87 -9.22 -2.41 -8.86
C SER A 87 -8.17 -3.46 -9.24
N GLY A 88 -8.45 -4.28 -10.27
CA GLY A 88 -7.52 -5.29 -10.75
C GLY A 88 -6.26 -4.68 -11.39
N VAL A 89 -6.43 -3.66 -12.25
CA VAL A 89 -5.29 -2.97 -12.87
C VAL A 89 -4.45 -2.26 -11.82
N ALA A 90 -5.08 -1.56 -10.86
CA ALA A 90 -4.36 -0.91 -9.77
C ALA A 90 -3.55 -1.92 -8.93
N ALA A 91 -4.12 -3.09 -8.62
CA ALA A 91 -3.41 -4.13 -7.89
C ALA A 91 -2.19 -4.66 -8.67
N VAL A 92 -2.32 -4.88 -9.98
CA VAL A 92 -1.23 -5.35 -10.86
C VAL A 92 -0.11 -4.30 -10.94
N VAL A 93 -0.43 -3.02 -11.17
CA VAL A 93 0.62 -2.00 -11.24
C VAL A 93 1.32 -1.84 -9.89
N VAL A 94 0.58 -1.88 -8.77
CA VAL A 94 1.17 -1.81 -7.42
C VAL A 94 2.05 -3.02 -7.11
N SER A 95 1.86 -4.16 -7.78
CA SER A 95 2.77 -5.32 -7.66
C SER A 95 4.19 -5.04 -8.15
N THR A 96 4.45 -3.89 -8.80
CA THR A 96 5.82 -3.42 -9.11
C THR A 96 6.56 -2.86 -7.90
N MET A 97 5.87 -2.55 -6.80
CA MET A 97 6.49 -1.95 -5.60
C MET A 97 7.72 -2.71 -5.09
N PRO A 98 7.70 -4.07 -4.98
CA PRO A 98 8.87 -4.81 -4.54
C PRO A 98 10.09 -4.63 -5.46
N LEU A 99 9.90 -4.46 -6.77
CA LEU A 99 10.97 -4.20 -7.74
C LEU A 99 11.60 -2.82 -7.51
N TRP A 100 10.77 -1.79 -7.28
CA TRP A 100 11.26 -0.45 -6.96
C TRP A 100 12.03 -0.42 -5.65
N LEU A 101 11.53 -1.12 -4.62
CA LEU A 101 12.25 -1.20 -3.34
C LEU A 101 13.58 -1.93 -3.49
N ALA A 102 13.62 -3.03 -4.24
CA ALA A 102 14.86 -3.74 -4.55
C ALA A 102 15.85 -2.82 -5.28
N LEU A 103 15.40 -2.14 -6.33
CA LEU A 103 16.22 -1.20 -7.11
C LEU A 103 16.78 -0.06 -6.24
N PHE A 104 15.95 0.58 -5.41
CA PHE A 104 16.44 1.66 -4.55
C PHE A 104 17.42 1.15 -3.50
N THR A 105 17.22 -0.06 -2.99
CA THR A 105 18.15 -0.69 -2.05
C THR A 105 19.49 -0.98 -2.74
N THR A 106 19.49 -1.56 -3.95
CA THR A 106 20.73 -1.86 -4.68
C THR A 106 21.48 -0.60 -5.10
N VAL A 107 20.78 0.45 -5.57
CA VAL A 107 21.40 1.73 -5.93
C VAL A 107 22.04 2.40 -4.71
N ARG A 108 21.35 2.39 -3.57
CA ARG A 108 21.88 2.97 -2.32
C ARG A 108 23.17 2.26 -1.87
N VAL A 109 23.18 0.93 -1.90
CA VAL A 109 24.37 0.13 -1.57
C VAL A 109 25.51 0.41 -2.55
N GLY A 110 25.23 0.43 -3.86
CA GLY A 110 26.23 0.72 -4.89
C GLY A 110 26.84 2.12 -4.80
N ARG A 111 26.15 3.08 -4.19
CA ARG A 111 26.66 4.43 -3.88
C ARG A 111 27.51 4.50 -2.61
N GLY A 112 27.70 3.39 -1.90
CA GLY A 112 28.45 3.35 -0.64
C GLY A 112 27.68 3.91 0.56
N GLU A 113 26.39 4.22 0.43
CA GLU A 113 25.55 4.72 1.53
C GLU A 113 25.14 3.63 2.55
N GLY A 114 25.60 2.39 2.31
CA GLY A 114 25.26 1.21 3.09
C GLY A 114 23.83 0.73 2.86
N ALA A 115 23.59 -0.55 3.15
CA ALA A 115 22.24 -1.07 3.17
C ALA A 115 21.47 -0.50 4.38
N PRO A 116 20.15 -0.23 4.25
CA PRO A 116 19.34 0.13 5.41
C PRO A 116 19.51 -0.90 6.52
N ALA A 117 19.57 -0.47 7.79
CA ALA A 117 19.74 -1.38 8.92
C ALA A 117 18.76 -2.56 8.84
N GLY A 118 19.29 -3.78 8.75
CA GLY A 118 18.51 -5.02 8.64
C GLY A 118 17.91 -5.33 7.26
N ALA A 119 18.27 -4.62 6.20
CA ALA A 119 17.96 -4.97 4.81
C ALA A 119 19.23 -5.52 4.14
N PRO A 120 19.40 -6.86 4.01
CA PRO A 120 20.53 -7.42 3.28
C PRO A 120 20.53 -6.97 1.81
N GLU A 121 21.68 -7.09 1.14
CA GLU A 121 21.73 -6.93 -0.32
C GLU A 121 20.71 -7.86 -1.00
N VAL A 122 20.05 -7.35 -2.04
CA VAL A 122 19.07 -8.13 -2.78
C VAL A 122 19.81 -9.22 -3.56
N SER A 123 19.63 -10.47 -3.15
CA SER A 123 20.30 -11.61 -3.78
C SER A 123 19.81 -11.84 -5.21
N ARG A 124 20.59 -12.57 -6.02
CA ARG A 124 20.17 -12.99 -7.37
C ARG A 124 18.87 -13.81 -7.34
N GLY A 125 18.68 -14.63 -6.28
CA GLY A 125 17.48 -15.42 -6.09
C GLY A 125 16.25 -14.56 -5.76
N GLU A 126 16.42 -13.50 -4.97
CA GLU A 126 15.35 -12.54 -4.71
C GLU A 126 14.96 -11.79 -5.99
N TRP A 127 15.93 -11.32 -6.77
CA TRP A 127 15.66 -10.70 -8.08
C TRP A 127 14.87 -11.63 -9.00
N LEU A 128 15.25 -12.90 -9.09
CA LEU A 128 14.51 -13.89 -9.89
C LEU A 128 13.07 -14.04 -9.38
N GLY A 129 12.87 -14.19 -8.08
CA GLY A 129 11.53 -14.31 -7.50
C GLY A 129 10.66 -13.06 -7.71
N LEU A 130 11.25 -11.87 -7.63
CA LEU A 130 10.58 -10.59 -7.89
C LEU A 130 10.15 -10.46 -9.36
N LEU A 131 11.04 -10.82 -10.30
CA LEU A 131 10.74 -10.79 -11.73
C LEU A 131 9.67 -11.83 -12.12
N VAL A 132 9.73 -13.03 -11.54
CA VAL A 132 8.70 -14.06 -11.72
C VAL A 132 7.35 -13.59 -11.16
N GLY A 133 7.33 -13.02 -9.95
CA GLY A 133 6.12 -12.46 -9.35
C GLY A 133 5.51 -11.33 -10.19
N PHE A 134 6.35 -10.44 -10.74
CA PHE A 134 5.91 -9.39 -11.66
C PHE A 134 5.39 -9.94 -12.99
N ALA A 135 6.05 -10.93 -13.59
CA ALA A 135 5.57 -11.57 -14.82
C ALA A 135 4.19 -12.22 -14.61
N GLY A 136 3.96 -12.86 -13.47
CA GLY A 136 2.64 -13.39 -13.10
C GLY A 136 1.59 -12.30 -12.95
N ALA A 137 1.92 -11.18 -12.30
CA ALA A 137 1.01 -10.04 -12.21
C ALA A 137 0.70 -9.41 -13.58
N ALA A 138 1.70 -9.28 -14.46
CA ALA A 138 1.51 -8.78 -15.82
C ALA A 138 0.62 -9.72 -16.67
N LEU A 139 0.75 -11.04 -16.48
CA LEU A 139 -0.09 -12.04 -17.16
C LEU A 139 -1.58 -11.89 -16.83
N LEU A 140 -1.95 -11.39 -15.64
CA LEU A 140 -3.35 -11.09 -15.30
C LEU A 140 -3.97 -10.03 -16.20
N HIS A 141 -3.15 -9.23 -16.88
CA HIS A 141 -3.63 -8.09 -17.66
C HIS A 141 -3.49 -8.27 -19.18
N LEU A 142 -2.93 -9.39 -19.67
CA LEU A 142 -2.79 -9.66 -21.11
C LEU A 142 -4.12 -9.85 -21.88
N GLY A 143 -5.27 -9.57 -21.27
CA GLY A 143 -6.58 -9.52 -21.91
C GLY A 143 -7.44 -8.32 -21.52
N GLY A 144 -6.87 -7.31 -20.85
CA GLY A 144 -7.59 -6.08 -20.48
C GLY A 144 -7.21 -4.92 -21.39
N ASP A 145 -8.19 -4.11 -21.78
CA ASP A 145 -7.93 -2.85 -22.47
C ASP A 145 -7.22 -1.89 -21.50
N LEU A 146 -5.94 -1.56 -21.77
CA LEU A 146 -5.25 -0.41 -21.19
C LEU A 146 -5.79 0.90 -21.80
N HIS A 147 -7.11 1.10 -21.78
CA HIS A 147 -7.73 2.39 -22.07
C HIS A 147 -7.88 3.19 -20.77
N ALA A 148 -6.79 3.32 -20.01
CA ALA A 148 -6.76 4.27 -18.91
C ALA A 148 -6.63 5.69 -19.48
N ALA A 149 -7.41 6.64 -18.97
CA ALA A 149 -7.10 8.04 -19.18
C ALA A 149 -5.63 8.26 -18.76
N HIS A 150 -4.84 8.89 -19.64
CA HIS A 150 -3.37 9.01 -19.53
C HIS A 150 -2.90 9.47 -18.13
N ALA A 151 -3.72 10.28 -17.45
CA ALA A 151 -3.51 10.72 -16.07
C ALA A 151 -3.59 9.56 -15.04
N GLY A 152 -4.64 8.73 -15.08
CA GLY A 152 -4.84 7.63 -14.11
C GLY A 152 -3.71 6.59 -14.18
N ALA A 153 -3.24 6.28 -15.39
CA ALA A 153 -2.10 5.38 -15.62
C ALA A 153 -0.80 5.92 -14.99
N LEU A 154 -0.52 7.21 -15.16
CA LEU A 154 0.66 7.83 -14.56
C LEU A 154 0.60 7.80 -13.03
N LEU A 155 -0.54 8.16 -12.44
CA LEU A 155 -0.70 8.19 -10.98
C LEU A 155 -0.51 6.81 -10.36
N VAL A 156 -1.08 5.76 -10.97
CA VAL A 156 -0.97 4.40 -10.43
C VAL A 156 0.44 3.83 -10.55
N VAL A 157 1.23 4.25 -11.54
CA VAL A 157 2.64 3.88 -11.69
C VAL A 157 3.55 4.62 -10.70
N LEU A 158 3.25 5.88 -10.40
CA LEU A 158 4.02 6.67 -9.43
C LEU A 158 3.80 6.21 -7.98
N ALA A 159 2.63 5.65 -7.67
CA ALA A 159 2.29 5.13 -6.35
C ALA A 159 3.31 4.11 -5.78
N PRO A 160 3.60 2.97 -6.46
CA PRO A 160 4.55 1.98 -5.94
C PRO A 160 5.98 2.52 -5.82
N VAL A 161 6.38 3.48 -6.67
CA VAL A 161 7.66 4.19 -6.57
C VAL A 161 7.75 4.98 -5.27
N ALA A 162 6.75 5.82 -5.01
CA ALA A 162 6.69 6.62 -3.78
C ALA A 162 6.60 5.74 -2.52
N TRP A 163 5.84 4.64 -2.60
CA TRP A 163 5.74 3.67 -1.52
C TRP A 163 7.09 3.02 -1.21
N ALA A 164 7.84 2.61 -2.23
CA ALA A 164 9.17 2.04 -2.06
C ALA A 164 10.16 3.04 -1.42
N LEU A 165 10.18 4.30 -1.87
CA LEU A 165 11.00 5.36 -1.26
C LEU A 165 10.61 5.65 0.20
N GLY A 166 9.31 5.77 0.47
CA GLY A 166 8.82 5.98 1.84
C GLY A 166 9.18 4.82 2.76
N SER A 167 9.14 3.59 2.25
CA SER A 167 9.53 2.38 3.00
C SER A 167 11.01 2.37 3.32
N LEU A 168 11.86 2.82 2.39
CA LEU A 168 13.29 2.99 2.61
C LEU A 168 13.58 4.04 3.69
N TYR A 169 12.96 5.22 3.60
CA TYR A 169 13.15 6.29 4.58
C TYR A 169 12.54 5.98 5.95
N SER A 170 11.49 5.16 6.02
CA SER A 170 10.92 4.71 7.29
C SER A 170 11.91 3.91 8.16
N ARG A 171 12.99 3.38 7.55
CA ARG A 171 14.04 2.63 8.25
C ARG A 171 15.19 3.53 8.72
N THR A 172 15.35 4.72 8.13
CA THR A 172 16.52 5.59 8.38
C THR A 172 16.16 6.86 9.14
N LEU A 173 14.92 7.34 9.03
CA LEU A 173 14.48 8.54 9.71
C LEU A 173 14.18 8.27 11.19
N PRO A 174 14.36 9.28 12.07
CA PRO A 174 14.14 9.14 13.51
C PRO A 174 12.65 9.16 13.83
N LEU A 175 11.95 8.06 13.54
CA LEU A 175 10.53 7.87 13.82
C LEU A 175 10.29 7.56 15.32
N PRO A 176 9.07 7.81 15.83
CA PRO A 176 8.72 7.36 17.18
C PRO A 176 8.68 5.83 17.27
N ALA A 177 8.78 5.31 18.49
CA ALA A 177 8.87 3.86 18.71
C ALA A 177 7.53 3.15 18.44
N GLY A 178 7.62 1.91 17.94
CA GLY A 178 6.46 1.03 17.74
C GLY A 178 5.35 1.64 16.87
N SER A 179 4.10 1.33 17.21
CA SER A 179 2.90 1.79 16.48
C SER A 179 2.65 3.30 16.55
N MET A 180 3.39 4.03 17.40
CA MET A 180 3.30 5.49 17.43
C MET A 180 3.83 6.11 16.13
N ALA A 181 4.79 5.47 15.44
CA ALA A 181 5.22 5.89 14.10
C ALA A 181 4.08 5.87 13.12
N VAL A 182 3.36 4.74 13.08
CA VAL A 182 2.22 4.53 12.18
C VAL A 182 1.11 5.56 12.44
N ALA A 183 0.79 5.82 13.72
CA ALA A 183 -0.19 6.82 14.10
C ALA A 183 0.20 8.24 13.62
N ALA A 184 1.47 8.61 13.82
CA ALA A 184 1.99 9.91 13.40
C ALA A 184 2.05 10.07 11.88
N GLU A 185 2.45 9.02 11.15
CA GLU A 185 2.45 8.99 9.68
C GLU A 185 1.03 9.14 9.12
N MET A 186 0.05 8.43 9.70
CA MET A 186 -1.37 8.53 9.32
C MET A 186 -1.95 9.92 9.58
N LEU A 187 -1.67 10.51 10.74
CA LEU A 187 -2.13 11.87 11.07
C LEU A 187 -1.52 12.91 10.12
N ALA A 188 -0.21 12.86 9.90
CA ALA A 188 0.48 13.81 9.03
C ALA A 188 0.09 13.66 7.56
N GLY A 189 0.11 12.43 7.03
CA GLY A 189 -0.30 12.15 5.65
C GLY A 189 -1.77 12.45 5.41
N GLY A 190 -2.65 12.06 6.34
CA GLY A 190 -4.08 12.36 6.27
C GLY A 190 -4.37 13.86 6.31
N ALA A 191 -3.68 14.63 7.16
CA ALA A 191 -3.82 16.09 7.18
C ALA A 191 -3.40 16.73 5.86
N VAL A 192 -2.31 16.26 5.24
CA VAL A 192 -1.89 16.72 3.91
C VAL A 192 -2.94 16.40 2.85
N MET A 193 -3.52 15.19 2.86
CA MET A 193 -4.60 14.83 1.94
C MET A 193 -5.86 15.69 2.12
N LEU A 194 -6.25 15.99 3.37
CA LEU A 194 -7.37 16.91 3.62
C LEU A 194 -7.05 18.33 3.12
N GLY A 195 -5.81 18.78 3.25
CA GLY A 195 -5.34 20.02 2.65
C GLY A 195 -5.45 20.02 1.13
N ILE A 196 -5.00 18.93 0.48
CA ILE A 196 -5.12 18.76 -0.98
C ILE A 196 -6.59 18.73 -1.40
N SER A 197 -7.44 18.01 -0.67
CA SER A 197 -8.89 17.94 -0.89
C SER A 197 -9.54 19.33 -0.85
N ALA A 198 -9.20 20.14 0.17
CA ALA A 198 -9.68 21.50 0.29
C ALA A 198 -9.19 22.41 -0.85
N LEU A 199 -7.91 22.32 -1.23
CA LEU A 199 -7.33 23.09 -2.33
C LEU A 199 -7.88 22.68 -3.70
N ALA A 200 -8.18 21.39 -3.89
CA ALA A 200 -8.83 20.86 -5.08
C ALA A 200 -10.33 21.18 -5.13
N GLY A 201 -10.90 21.73 -4.05
CA GLY A 201 -12.31 22.06 -3.96
C GLY A 201 -13.23 20.84 -3.91
N GLU A 202 -12.73 19.69 -3.46
CA GLU A 202 -13.55 18.49 -3.31
C GLU A 202 -14.68 18.72 -2.31
N ARG A 203 -15.90 18.38 -2.72
CA ARG A 203 -17.11 18.50 -1.91
C ARG A 203 -17.95 17.27 -2.08
N LEU A 204 -18.72 16.94 -1.05
CA LEU A 204 -19.75 15.92 -1.14
C LEU A 204 -20.86 16.46 -2.05
N ALA A 205 -21.10 15.79 -3.17
CA ALA A 205 -22.20 16.14 -4.08
C ALA A 205 -23.57 15.80 -3.48
N ALA A 206 -23.61 14.77 -2.63
CA ALA A 206 -24.79 14.29 -1.90
C ALA A 206 -24.33 13.64 -0.58
N PRO A 207 -25.25 13.38 0.36
CA PRO A 207 -24.94 12.57 1.55
C PRO A 207 -24.32 11.22 1.15
N PRO A 208 -23.19 10.81 1.78
CA PRO A 208 -22.54 9.55 1.45
C PRO A 208 -23.46 8.37 1.68
N SER A 209 -23.39 7.37 0.79
CA SER A 209 -24.20 6.16 0.95
C SER A 209 -23.72 5.36 2.17
N ALA A 210 -24.64 4.61 2.80
CA ALA A 210 -24.28 3.69 3.89
C ALA A 210 -23.19 2.69 3.43
N ARG A 211 -23.23 2.26 2.16
CA ARG A 211 -22.25 1.37 1.56
C ARG A 211 -20.85 1.98 1.52
N SER A 212 -20.72 3.23 1.07
CA SER A 212 -19.44 3.94 1.04
C SER A 212 -18.91 4.25 2.45
N LEU A 213 -19.80 4.54 3.41
CA LEU A 213 -19.42 4.73 4.82
C LEU A 213 -18.94 3.43 5.49
N LEU A 214 -19.58 2.29 5.22
CA LEU A 214 -19.11 0.98 5.68
C LEU A 214 -17.75 0.64 5.08
N ALA A 215 -17.56 0.91 3.79
CA ALA A 215 -16.27 0.74 3.13
C ALA A 215 -15.18 1.64 3.75
N LEU A 216 -15.50 2.90 4.05
CA LEU A 216 -14.60 3.81 4.78
C LEU A 216 -14.25 3.25 6.16
N GLY A 217 -15.24 2.76 6.93
CA GLY A 217 -15.00 2.12 8.22
C GLY A 217 -14.06 0.92 8.14
N TYR A 218 -14.28 0.04 7.15
CA TYR A 218 -13.40 -1.09 6.85
C TYR A 218 -11.98 -0.64 6.52
N LEU A 219 -11.84 0.36 5.64
CA LEU A 219 -10.56 0.94 5.22
C LEU A 219 -9.83 1.61 6.39
N THR A 220 -10.54 2.27 7.30
CA THR A 220 -9.98 2.91 8.49
C THR A 220 -9.47 1.88 9.49
N VAL A 221 -10.25 0.86 9.82
CA VAL A 221 -9.87 -0.12 10.85
C VAL A 221 -8.90 -1.15 10.29
N PHE A 222 -9.31 -1.91 9.27
CA PHE A 222 -8.52 -3.01 8.75
C PHE A 222 -7.44 -2.50 7.80
N GLY A 223 -7.85 -1.72 6.79
CA GLY A 223 -6.95 -1.24 5.75
C GLY A 223 -5.84 -0.31 6.24
N SER A 224 -6.09 0.43 7.33
CA SER A 224 -5.12 1.38 7.91
C SER A 224 -4.56 0.89 9.23
N ILE A 225 -5.34 0.83 10.32
CA ILE A 225 -4.80 0.54 11.66
C ILE A 225 -4.13 -0.85 11.69
N VAL A 226 -4.84 -1.90 11.29
CA VAL A 226 -4.33 -3.28 11.34
C VAL A 226 -3.22 -3.48 10.31
N ALA A 227 -3.48 -3.18 9.05
CA ALA A 227 -2.55 -3.49 7.97
C ALA A 227 -1.28 -2.63 8.01
N LEU A 228 -1.35 -1.31 8.23
CA LEU A 228 -0.11 -0.51 8.35
C LEU A 228 0.71 -0.90 9.57
N SER A 229 0.06 -1.26 10.70
CA SER A 229 0.79 -1.77 11.87
C SER A 229 1.51 -3.09 11.56
N ALA A 230 0.83 -4.01 10.85
CA ALA A 230 1.43 -5.25 10.39
C ALA A 230 2.58 -5.00 9.41
N TYR A 231 2.44 -4.04 8.49
CA TYR A 231 3.46 -3.66 7.53
C TYR A 231 4.71 -3.09 8.19
N THR A 232 4.56 -2.11 9.08
CA THR A 232 5.71 -1.50 9.77
C THR A 232 6.41 -2.51 10.69
N PHE A 233 5.65 -3.43 11.30
CA PHE A 233 6.23 -4.56 12.02
C PHE A 233 7.05 -5.46 11.08
N LEU A 234 6.47 -5.92 9.96
CA LEU A 234 7.16 -6.78 9.00
C LEU A 234 8.40 -6.09 8.39
N LEU A 235 8.29 -4.81 8.03
CA LEU A 235 9.43 -4.05 7.53
C LEU A 235 10.60 -4.07 8.51
N ARG A 236 10.36 -4.01 9.82
CA ARG A 236 11.44 -4.01 10.83
C ARG A 236 11.87 -5.41 11.25
N SER A 237 11.02 -6.42 11.08
CA SER A 237 11.23 -7.77 11.62
C SER A 237 11.52 -8.82 10.55
N THR A 238 11.46 -8.50 9.26
CA THR A 238 11.82 -9.42 8.17
C THR A 238 12.57 -8.73 7.04
N ARG A 239 13.03 -9.54 6.08
CA ARG A 239 13.70 -9.08 4.86
C ARG A 239 12.73 -8.24 4.02
N PRO A 240 13.18 -7.15 3.38
CA PRO A 240 12.34 -6.29 2.55
C PRO A 240 11.50 -7.08 1.53
N ALA A 241 12.09 -8.06 0.85
CA ALA A 241 11.39 -8.85 -0.17
C ALA A 241 10.20 -9.65 0.41
N ILE A 242 10.29 -10.14 1.64
CA ILE A 242 9.16 -10.82 2.33
C ILE A 242 8.15 -9.79 2.85
N ALA A 243 8.63 -8.64 3.37
CA ALA A 243 7.73 -7.59 3.85
C ALA A 243 6.87 -6.99 2.71
N THR A 244 7.33 -7.08 1.46
CA THR A 244 6.64 -6.52 0.28
C THR A 244 6.02 -7.57 -0.65
N SER A 245 6.22 -8.87 -0.40
CA SER A 245 5.65 -9.95 -1.23
C SER A 245 4.13 -9.97 -1.27
N TYR A 246 3.46 -9.30 -0.32
CA TYR A 246 2.02 -9.08 -0.36
C TYR A 246 1.56 -8.43 -1.67
N ALA A 247 2.40 -7.57 -2.26
CA ALA A 247 2.05 -6.81 -3.45
C ALA A 247 1.79 -7.72 -4.66
N TYR A 248 2.41 -8.91 -4.70
CA TYR A 248 2.13 -9.92 -5.73
C TYR A 248 0.85 -10.71 -5.44
N VAL A 249 0.49 -10.90 -4.18
CA VAL A 249 -0.72 -11.65 -3.78
C VAL A 249 -1.98 -10.78 -3.91
N ASN A 250 -1.86 -9.47 -3.71
CA ASN A 250 -2.96 -8.51 -3.80
C ASN A 250 -3.80 -8.63 -5.09
N PRO A 251 -3.24 -8.72 -6.30
CA PRO A 251 -4.01 -8.94 -7.53
C PRO A 251 -4.92 -10.17 -7.48
N ILE A 252 -4.44 -11.29 -6.91
CA ILE A 252 -5.23 -12.52 -6.80
C ILE A 252 -6.44 -12.30 -5.89
N VAL A 253 -6.22 -11.67 -4.73
CA VAL A 253 -7.29 -11.38 -3.78
C VAL A 253 -8.28 -10.36 -4.35
N ALA A 254 -7.80 -9.32 -5.03
CA ALA A 254 -8.63 -8.32 -5.68
C ALA A 254 -9.54 -8.95 -6.74
N ILE A 255 -8.99 -9.82 -7.59
CA ILE A 255 -9.76 -10.55 -8.61
C ILE A 255 -10.72 -11.54 -7.98
N ALA A 256 -10.29 -12.32 -6.98
CA ALA A 256 -11.17 -13.27 -6.28
C ALA A 256 -12.40 -12.56 -5.67
N LEU A 257 -12.20 -11.38 -5.09
CA LEU A 257 -13.30 -10.56 -4.57
C LEU A 257 -14.15 -9.94 -5.68
N GLY A 258 -13.56 -9.53 -6.80
CA GLY A 258 -14.28 -9.10 -8.01
C GLY A 258 -15.19 -10.20 -8.56
N ILE A 259 -14.71 -11.45 -8.59
CA ILE A 259 -15.49 -12.63 -8.99
C ILE A 259 -16.63 -12.88 -8.00
N LEU A 260 -16.32 -12.98 -6.71
CA LEU A 260 -17.27 -13.38 -5.67
C LEU A 260 -18.37 -12.33 -5.40
N LEU A 261 -18.02 -11.05 -5.46
CA LEU A 261 -18.92 -9.95 -5.06
C LEU A 261 -19.40 -9.11 -6.26
N GLY A 262 -18.64 -9.08 -7.35
CA GLY A 262 -18.95 -8.33 -8.57
C GLY A 262 -19.51 -9.18 -9.71
N GLY A 263 -19.49 -10.51 -9.60
CA GLY A 263 -19.99 -11.42 -10.64
C GLY A 263 -19.06 -11.58 -11.84
N GLU A 264 -17.79 -11.17 -11.73
CA GLU A 264 -16.79 -11.34 -12.79
C GLU A 264 -16.44 -12.83 -12.99
N ARG A 265 -16.04 -13.23 -14.20
CA ARG A 265 -15.60 -14.61 -14.49
C ARG A 265 -14.08 -14.70 -14.57
N ALA A 266 -13.48 -15.62 -13.81
CA ALA A 266 -12.07 -15.96 -13.94
C ALA A 266 -11.80 -16.67 -15.28
N SER A 267 -10.85 -16.15 -16.06
CA SER A 267 -10.36 -16.80 -17.27
C SER A 267 -9.25 -17.82 -16.92
N ALA A 268 -8.90 -18.68 -17.88
CA ALA A 268 -7.72 -19.56 -17.75
C ALA A 268 -6.42 -18.77 -17.50
N THR A 269 -6.33 -17.54 -18.03
CA THR A 269 -5.19 -16.63 -17.80
C THR A 269 -5.12 -16.15 -16.35
N THR A 270 -6.25 -15.95 -15.67
CA THR A 270 -6.30 -15.62 -14.23
C THR A 270 -5.63 -16.70 -13.38
N TRP A 271 -5.94 -17.98 -13.64
CA TRP A 271 -5.40 -19.11 -12.90
C TRP A 271 -3.91 -19.35 -13.18
N ALA A 272 -3.50 -19.24 -14.45
CA ALA A 272 -2.09 -19.35 -14.83
C ALA A 272 -1.23 -18.28 -14.14
N ALA A 273 -1.71 -17.03 -14.12
CA ALA A 273 -1.03 -15.94 -13.44
C ALA A 273 -0.94 -16.12 -11.91
N ALA A 274 -2.00 -16.61 -11.27
CA ALA A 274 -1.98 -16.91 -9.84
C ALA A 274 -0.90 -17.96 -9.49
N ALA A 275 -0.72 -18.98 -10.33
CA ALA A 275 0.33 -19.98 -10.17
C ALA A 275 1.74 -19.38 -10.31
N VAL A 276 1.95 -18.52 -11.31
CA VAL A 276 3.24 -17.82 -11.55
C VAL A 276 3.59 -16.89 -10.38
N ILE A 277 2.62 -16.12 -9.88
CA ILE A 277 2.77 -15.30 -8.67
C ILE A 277 3.19 -16.17 -7.47
N GLY A 278 2.48 -17.28 -7.25
CA GLY A 278 2.79 -18.21 -6.16
C GLY A 278 4.22 -18.75 -6.25
N ALA A 279 4.68 -19.10 -7.45
CA ALA A 279 6.06 -19.52 -7.70
C ALA A 279 7.07 -18.41 -7.36
N GLY A 280 6.80 -17.16 -7.76
CA GLY A 280 7.63 -16.00 -7.42
C GLY A 280 7.75 -15.78 -5.90
N VAL A 281 6.64 -15.84 -5.17
CA VAL A 281 6.63 -15.72 -3.70
C VAL A 281 7.40 -16.86 -3.04
N ILE A 282 7.28 -18.10 -3.54
CA ILE A 282 8.05 -19.24 -3.03
C ILE A 282 9.55 -19.02 -3.28
N LEU A 283 9.94 -18.55 -4.48
CA LEU A 283 11.33 -18.25 -4.79
C LEU A 283 11.91 -17.19 -3.84
N ILE A 284 11.19 -16.08 -3.61
CA ILE A 284 11.58 -15.03 -2.64
C ILE A 284 11.74 -15.60 -1.23
N SER A 285 10.82 -16.48 -0.81
CA SER A 285 10.88 -17.08 0.52
C SER A 285 12.09 -18.02 0.70
N ARG A 286 12.53 -18.68 -0.38
CA ARG A 286 13.61 -19.66 -0.39
C ARG A 286 14.98 -19.06 -0.71
N SER A 287 15.05 -17.93 -1.39
CA SER A 287 16.31 -17.19 -1.57
C SER A 287 16.85 -16.78 -0.21
N ARG A 288 18.12 -17.08 0.06
CA ARG A 288 18.81 -16.77 1.31
C ARG A 288 19.44 -15.39 1.22
#